data_AF-F9Q516-F1
#
_entry.id   AF-F9Q516-F1
#
_cell.length_a   1.000
_cell.length_b   1.000
_cell.length_c   1.000
_cell.angle_alpha   90.00
_cell.angle_beta   90.00
_cell.angle_gamma   90.00
#
_symmetry.space_group_name_H-M   'P 1'
#
loop_
_entity.id
_entity.type
_entity.pdbx_description
1 polymer ?
#
loop_
_entity_poly.entity_id
_entity_poly.type
_entity_poly.pdbx_seq_one_letter_code
_entity_poly.pdbx_strand_id
1 'polypeptide(L)' 'MNEKKQNNDLIKEIIEKHFENMVDDVLAHTETYYEALGAIGSIKGCNIPHMIHLADCLGKAIRKRAMQQKTPNHKN' A
#
# COMPACT_ATOMS: atom_id res chain seq x y z
N MET A 1 4.33 1.78 32.77
CA MET A 1 4.33 1.73 31.29
C MET A 1 3.94 0.32 30.90
N ASN A 2 2.92 0.12 30.05
CA ASN A 2 2.46 -1.24 29.72
C ASN A 2 3.28 -1.76 28.53
N GLU A 3 4.34 -2.53 28.80
CA GLU A 3 5.30 -3.03 27.80
C GLU A 3 4.60 -3.75 26.63
N LYS A 4 3.51 -4.49 26.91
CA LYS A 4 2.69 -5.15 25.88
C LYS A 4 2.08 -4.15 24.90
N LYS A 5 1.59 -3.01 25.41
CA LYS A 5 1.03 -1.95 24.56
C LYS A 5 2.12 -1.35 23.68
N GLN A 6 3.28 -1.07 24.26
CA GLN A 6 4.42 -0.49 23.55
C GLN A 6 4.94 -1.40 22.43
N ASN A 7 5.03 -2.71 22.70
CA ASN A 7 5.43 -3.69 21.70
C ASN A 7 4.41 -3.80 20.56
N ASN A 8 3.11 -3.78 20.88
CA ASN A 8 2.06 -3.79 19.87
C ASN A 8 2.09 -2.53 19.00
N ASP A 9 2.34 -1.37 19.61
CA ASP A 9 2.47 -0.09 18.89
C ASP A 9 3.68 -0.12 17.94
N LEU A 10 4.81 -0.69 18.37
CA LEU A 10 6.00 -0.88 17.52
C LEU A 10 5.74 -1.86 16.37
N ILE A 11 5.11 -3.00 16.64
CA ILE A 11 4.75 -3.99 15.60
C ILE A 11 3.83 -3.34 14.56
N LYS A 12 2.86 -2.54 15.02
CA LYS A 12 1.96 -1.80 14.14
C LYS A 12 2.75 -0.85 13.22
N GLU A 13 3.67 -0.05 13.76
CA GLU A 13 4.49 0.87 12.97
C GLU A 13 5.33 0.13 11.91
N ILE A 14 5.94 -1.00 12.27
CA ILE A 14 6.71 -1.83 11.34
C ILE A 14 5.82 -2.31 10.18
N ILE A 15 4.61 -2.80 10.48
CA ILE A 15 3.68 -3.28 9.46
C ILE A 15 3.21 -2.13 8.57
N GLU A 16 2.85 -0.98 9.15
CA GLU A 16 2.42 0.20 8.39
C GLU A 16 3.52 0.68 7.45
N LYS A 17 4.76 0.78 7.92
CA LYS A 17 5.91 1.19 7.08
C LYS A 17 6.19 0.19 5.96
N HIS A 18 6.13 -1.11 6.25
CA HIS A 18 6.32 -2.14 5.23
C HIS A 18 5.22 -2.09 4.16
N PHE A 19 3.97 -1.86 4.57
CA PHE A 19 2.85 -1.71 3.66
C PHE A 19 3.00 -0.48 2.75
N GLU A 20 3.42 0.66 3.30
CA GLU A 20 3.67 1.87 2.51
C GLU A 20 4.81 1.67 1.49
N ASN A 21 5.91 1.03 1.90
CA ASN A 21 7.01 0.69 0.99
C ASN A 21 6.53 -0.21 -0.17
N MET A 22 5.66 -1.18 0.11
CA MET A 22 5.11 -2.06 -0.92
C MET A 22 4.24 -1.30 -1.93
N VAL A 23 3.49 -0.28 -1.50
CA VAL A 23 2.74 0.60 -2.42
C VAL A 23 3.70 1.36 -3.33
N ASP A 24 4.77 1.90 -2.76
CA ASP A 24 5.78 2.66 -3.50
C ASP A 24 6.56 1.77 -4.47
N ASP A 25 6.91 0.55 -4.07
CA ASP A 25 7.56 -0.45 -4.93
C ASP A 25 6.67 -0.83 -6.11
N VAL A 26 5.37 -1.07 -5.89
CA VAL A 26 4.42 -1.36 -6.97
C VAL A 26 4.36 -0.19 -7.95
N LEU A 27 4.25 1.05 -7.45
CA LEU A 27 4.24 2.24 -8.30
C LEU A 27 5.56 2.41 -9.07
N ALA A 28 6.70 2.10 -8.47
CA ALA A 28 8.02 2.21 -9.10
C ALA A 28 8.25 1.20 -10.24
N HIS A 29 7.57 0.04 -10.19
CA HIS A 29 7.70 -1.04 -11.19
C HIS A 29 6.55 -1.06 -12.20
N THR A 30 5.76 0.01 -12.30
CA THR A 30 4.64 0.13 -13.24
C THR A 30 4.72 1.48 -13.95
N GLU A 31 4.40 1.54 -15.24
CA GLU A 31 4.46 2.77 -16.01
C GLU A 31 3.23 3.66 -15.75
N THR A 32 2.09 3.04 -15.46
CA THR A 32 0.84 3.77 -15.24
C THR A 32 0.09 3.30 -14.00
N TYR A 33 -0.71 4.22 -13.44
CA TYR A 33 -1.65 3.90 -12.36
C TYR A 33 -2.59 2.72 -12.70
N TYR A 34 -3.03 2.62 -13.97
CA TYR A 34 -3.92 1.54 -14.39
C TYR A 34 -3.19 0.19 -14.45
N GLU A 35 -1.92 0.20 -14.85
CA GLU A 35 -1.06 -0.98 -14.82
C GLU A 35 -0.80 -1.45 -13.38
N ALA A 36 -0.52 -0.53 -12.45
CA ALA A 36 -0.39 -0.85 -11.03
C ALA A 36 -1.65 -1.54 -10.47
N LEU A 37 -2.84 -1.01 -10.80
CA LEU A 37 -4.09 -1.64 -10.41
C LEU A 37 -4.32 -3.00 -11.09
N GLY A 38 -3.93 -3.14 -12.36
CA GLY A 38 -4.01 -4.40 -13.09
C GLY A 38 -3.13 -5.48 -12.46
N ALA A 39 -1.89 -5.13 -12.10
CA ALA A 39 -0.96 -6.02 -11.42
C ALA A 39 -1.53 -6.50 -10.07
N ILE A 40 -2.04 -5.59 -9.24
CA ILE A 40 -2.70 -5.94 -7.97
C ILE A 40 -4.01 -6.73 -8.18
N GLY A 41 -4.73 -6.50 -9.27
CA GLY A 41 -5.90 -7.31 -9.64
C GLY A 41 -5.52 -8.75 -9.96
N SER A 42 -4.43 -8.96 -10.71
CA SER A 42 -3.99 -10.28 -11.15
C SER A 42 -3.56 -11.21 -10.01
N ILE A 43 -3.02 -10.65 -8.92
CA ILE A 43 -2.56 -11.42 -7.76
C ILE A 43 -3.70 -11.88 -6.83
N LYS A 44 -4.94 -11.39 -7.01
CA LYS A 44 -6.11 -11.82 -6.22
C LYS A 44 -6.43 -13.32 -6.38
N GLY A 45 -6.00 -13.93 -7.47
CA GLY A 45 -6.19 -15.36 -7.75
C GLY A 45 -5.08 -16.27 -7.22
N CYS A 46 -4.09 -15.75 -6.48
CA CYS A 46 -3.01 -16.59 -5.97
C CYS A 46 -3.45 -17.41 -4.76
N ASN A 47 -2.82 -18.57 -4.53
CA ASN A 47 -3.16 -19.50 -3.44
C ASN A 47 -2.66 -19.03 -2.05
N ILE A 48 -2.48 -17.74 -1.84
CA ILE A 48 -2.06 -17.18 -0.55
C ILE A 48 -3.32 -16.83 0.26
N PRO A 49 -3.47 -17.34 1.49
CA PRO A 49 -4.59 -16.97 2.36
C PRO A 49 -4.68 -15.46 2.54
N HIS A 50 -5.91 -14.93 2.55
CA HIS A 50 -6.20 -13.50 2.73
C HIS A 50 -5.62 -12.54 1.67
N MET A 51 -5.11 -13.05 0.55
CA MET A 51 -4.56 -12.20 -0.51
C MET A 51 -5.59 -11.22 -1.09
N ILE A 52 -6.86 -11.61 -1.15
CA ILE A 52 -7.95 -10.75 -1.63
C ILE A 52 -7.99 -9.44 -0.83
N HIS A 53 -7.90 -9.53 0.50
CA HIS A 53 -7.92 -8.35 1.37
C HIS A 53 -6.66 -7.50 1.21
N LEU A 54 -5.48 -8.13 1.08
CA LEU A 54 -4.24 -7.41 0.84
C LEU A 54 -4.29 -6.64 -0.47
N ALA A 55 -4.74 -7.28 -1.55
CA ALA A 55 -4.89 -6.66 -2.87
C ALA A 55 -5.87 -5.48 -2.84
N ASP A 56 -6.99 -5.61 -2.12
CA ASP A 56 -7.94 -4.51 -1.97
C ASP A 56 -7.36 -3.31 -1.20
N CYS A 57 -6.61 -3.57 -0.12
CA CYS A 57 -5.92 -2.54 0.64
C CYS A 57 -4.86 -1.82 -0.20
N LEU A 58 -4.02 -2.58 -0.92
CA LEU A 58 -2.99 -2.04 -1.81
C LEU A 58 -3.59 -1.18 -2.92
N GLY A 59 -4.65 -1.66 -3.60
CA GLY A 59 -5.32 -0.89 -4.65
C GLY A 59 -5.86 0.47 -4.16
N LYS A 60 -6.41 0.52 -2.94
CA LYS A 60 -6.88 1.78 -2.33
C LYS A 60 -5.71 2.73 -2.01
N ALA A 61 -4.61 2.20 -1.48
CA ALA A 61 -3.44 3.01 -1.13
C ALA A 61 -2.72 3.55 -2.37
N ILE A 62 -2.53 2.72 -3.40
CA ILE A 62 -2.00 3.10 -4.72
C ILE A 62 -2.84 4.23 -5.31
N ARG A 63 -4.17 4.11 -5.28
CA ARG A 63 -5.08 5.17 -5.76
C ARG A 63 -4.88 6.48 -5.01
N LYS A 64 -4.82 6.44 -3.68
CA LYS A 64 -4.59 7.63 -2.87
C LYS A 64 -3.25 8.29 -3.21
N ARG A 65 -2.18 7.51 -3.32
CA ARG A 65 -0.83 8.04 -3.62
C ARG A 65 -0.71 8.58 -5.04
N ALA A 66 -1.25 7.87 -6.04
CA ALA A 66 -1.29 8.34 -7.41
C ALA A 66 -2.09 9.65 -7.56
N MET A 67 -3.17 9.83 -6.78
CA MET A 67 -3.90 11.11 -6.73
C MET A 67 -3.05 12.24 -6.11
N GLN A 68 -2.29 11.96 -5.06
CA GLN A 68 -1.39 12.94 -4.43
C GLN A 68 -0.23 13.35 -5.35
N GLN A 69 0.31 12.43 -6.16
CA GLN A 69 1.33 12.74 -7.16
C GLN A 69 0.81 13.67 -8.28
N LYS A 70 -0.49 13.60 -8.61
CA LYS A 70 -1.12 14.43 -9.64
C LYS A 70 -1.50 15.83 -9.17
N THR A 71 -1.58 16.08 -7.87
CA THR A 71 -1.70 17.43 -7.33
C THR A 71 -0.33 18.09 -7.33
N PRO A 72 -0.03 19.05 -8.25
CA PRO A 72 1.08 19.94 -7.99
C PRO A 72 0.70 20.68 -6.72
N ASN A 73 1.56 20.65 -5.70
CA ASN A 73 1.41 21.46 -4.51
C ASN A 73 0.92 22.84 -4.94
N HIS A 74 -0.29 23.19 -4.51
CA HIS A 74 -0.86 24.51 -4.67
C HIS A 74 0.12 25.44 -3.95
N LYS A 75 1.02 26.06 -4.72
CA LYS A 75 1.83 27.18 -4.27
C LYS A 75 0.83 28.31 -3.99
N ASN A 76 0.56 28.56 -2.72
CA ASN A 76 0.25 29.91 -2.28
C ASN A 76 1.54 30.53 -1.75
#